data_AF-A0AAC8VVT3-F1
#
_entry.id   AF-A0AAC8VVT3-F1
#
_cell.length_a   1.000
_cell.length_b   1.000
_cell.length_c   1.000
_cell.angle_alpha   90.00
_cell.angle_beta   90.00
_cell.angle_gamma   90.00
#
_symmetry.space_group_name_H-M   'P 1'
#
loop_
_entity.id
_entity.type
_entity.pdbx_description
1 polymer ?
#
loop_
_entity_poly.entity_id
_entity_poly.type
_entity_poly.pdbx_seq_one_letter_code
_entity_poly.pdbx_strand_id
1 'polypeptide(L)'
;MLRQPLWQDSAPDWLRAVWSQFANSSLAIEHGFQPWIQWYEALASLDEGKPPRWVFSDALALRIATRPDEWWNRPAKEVNADIADWLREETASGDRPNPQEELSQALDALPAQQPAPYLFDWRNGRMEVLPPDALPEDGGIAQDYLDETREKADDLLEALARSNTDPTIARKVGRLREVLTERAADLRPALVDSRSISVERLAKALDNPQDAAEMPSRILADLGDLADTARRLCNCLPALWQREAERLANGLTPDSASDLLHHLDALRDGIKDADIIGPDVQAAFDTLSEDSAEPDAEDLRRRRIAMFGLTARNLLTTLLHATKGSATELVRFAKDVRKELRPEMVKGTAKLMIGTGVSITAAYLFVTLLAPTTGIAKYFPDIDRIVRILEAMKAGEGKPPTPPPGGEPPLSPRTPPPAGRSGPTRPA
;
A
#
# COMPACT_ATOMS: atom_id res chain seq x y z
N MET A 1 7.03 18.64 -19.66
CA MET A 1 6.34 17.74 -20.62
C MET A 1 6.09 16.42 -19.92
N LEU A 2 4.84 15.94 -19.90
CA LEU A 2 4.48 14.63 -19.36
C LEU A 2 5.22 13.55 -20.14
N ARG A 3 6.20 12.88 -19.51
CA ARG A 3 6.87 11.71 -20.10
C ARG A 3 5.86 10.57 -20.09
N GLN A 4 5.32 10.23 -21.25
CA GLN A 4 4.49 9.04 -21.40
C GLN A 4 5.33 7.80 -21.08
N PRO A 5 4.74 6.74 -20.48
CA PRO A 5 5.43 5.48 -20.30
C PRO A 5 5.93 5.00 -21.66
N LEU A 6 7.13 4.40 -21.65
CA LEU A 6 7.80 3.99 -22.88
C LEU A 6 6.91 2.99 -23.65
N TRP A 7 6.24 2.10 -22.91
CA TRP A 7 5.26 1.13 -23.41
C TRP A 7 3.84 1.49 -22.93
N GLN A 8 2.84 1.28 -23.77
CA GLN A 8 1.43 1.58 -23.44
C GLN A 8 0.82 0.54 -22.48
N ASP A 9 1.31 -0.71 -22.54
CA ASP A 9 0.88 -1.83 -21.70
C ASP A 9 2.07 -2.31 -20.83
N SER A 10 2.53 -3.55 -21.02
CA SER A 10 3.74 -4.11 -20.43
C SER A 10 4.93 -4.08 -21.38
N ALA A 11 6.14 -4.14 -20.84
CA ALA A 11 7.32 -4.47 -21.63
C ALA A 11 7.18 -5.84 -22.30
N PRO A 12 7.72 -6.04 -23.52
CA PRO A 12 7.72 -7.35 -24.17
C PRO A 12 8.34 -8.44 -23.28
N ASP A 13 7.76 -9.64 -23.28
CA ASP A 13 8.20 -10.76 -22.43
C ASP A 13 9.67 -11.10 -22.58
N TRP A 14 10.19 -11.07 -23.81
CA TRP A 14 11.60 -11.32 -24.09
C TRP A 14 12.49 -10.27 -23.41
N LEU A 15 12.06 -9.00 -23.34
CA LEU A 15 12.80 -7.94 -22.69
C LEU A 15 12.76 -8.10 -21.17
N ARG A 16 11.60 -8.46 -20.60
CA ARG A 16 11.46 -8.75 -19.17
C ARG A 16 12.36 -9.91 -18.74
N ALA A 17 12.40 -10.98 -19.53
CA ALA A 17 13.24 -12.14 -19.28
C ALA A 17 14.74 -11.81 -19.35
N VAL A 18 15.18 -11.10 -20.40
CA VAL A 18 16.59 -10.69 -20.55
C VAL A 18 16.99 -9.68 -19.47
N TRP A 19 16.13 -8.72 -19.16
CA TRP A 19 16.37 -7.75 -18.10
C TRP A 19 16.48 -8.42 -16.73
N SER A 20 15.56 -9.33 -16.41
CA SER A 20 15.59 -10.10 -15.16
C SER A 20 16.87 -10.96 -15.06
N GLN A 21 17.31 -11.56 -16.17
CA GLN A 21 18.57 -12.30 -16.21
C GLN A 21 19.78 -11.39 -15.93
N PHE A 22 19.81 -10.17 -16.48
CA PHE A 22 20.86 -9.20 -16.21
C PHE A 22 20.81 -8.69 -14.77
N ALA A 23 19.65 -8.24 -14.30
CA ALA A 23 19.46 -7.65 -12.97
C ALA A 23 19.85 -8.62 -11.85
N ASN A 24 19.65 -9.92 -12.07
CA ASN A 24 20.01 -10.99 -11.12
C ASN A 24 21.38 -11.64 -11.40
N SER A 25 22.14 -11.16 -12.39
CA SER A 25 23.44 -11.74 -12.75
C SER A 25 24.52 -11.45 -11.71
N SER A 26 25.51 -12.35 -11.60
CA SER A 26 26.70 -12.11 -10.78
C SER A 26 27.44 -10.83 -11.19
N LEU A 27 27.45 -10.53 -12.49
CA LEU A 27 28.02 -9.28 -13.03
C LEU A 27 27.33 -8.04 -12.44
N ALA A 28 25.99 -8.01 -12.45
CA ALA A 28 25.23 -6.88 -11.91
C ALA A 28 25.48 -6.68 -10.40
N ILE A 29 25.51 -7.79 -9.66
CA ILE A 29 25.71 -7.79 -8.20
C ILE A 29 27.16 -7.40 -7.84
N GLU A 30 28.16 -8.03 -8.44
CA GLU A 30 29.58 -7.84 -8.12
C GLU A 30 30.09 -6.44 -8.47
N HIS A 31 29.52 -5.84 -9.52
CA HIS A 31 29.86 -4.50 -9.99
C HIS A 31 28.88 -3.41 -9.51
N GLY A 32 27.90 -3.75 -8.66
CA GLY A 32 27.06 -2.77 -7.97
C GLY A 32 26.08 -2.01 -8.86
N PHE A 33 25.53 -2.63 -9.91
CA PHE A 33 24.63 -1.96 -10.86
C PHE A 33 23.24 -1.60 -10.30
N GLN A 34 22.98 -1.89 -9.01
CA GLN A 34 21.68 -1.70 -8.37
C GLN A 34 21.06 -0.30 -8.57
N PRO A 35 21.79 0.82 -8.43
CA PRO A 35 21.20 2.15 -8.62
C PRO A 35 20.69 2.37 -10.06
N TRP A 36 21.39 1.81 -11.04
CA TRP A 36 21.00 1.89 -12.45
C TRP A 36 19.85 0.98 -12.79
N ILE A 37 19.81 -0.22 -12.21
CA ILE A 37 18.70 -1.16 -12.38
C ILE A 37 17.40 -0.52 -11.87
N GLN A 38 17.44 0.03 -10.65
CA GLN A 38 16.30 0.73 -10.05
C GLN A 38 15.87 1.94 -10.88
N TRP A 39 16.84 2.76 -11.33
CA TRP A 39 16.55 3.93 -12.17
C TRP A 39 15.91 3.54 -13.50
N TYR A 40 16.40 2.48 -14.15
CA TYR A 40 15.86 2.01 -15.42
C TYR A 40 14.48 1.40 -15.25
N GLU A 41 14.24 0.60 -14.21
CA GLU A 41 12.93 0.01 -13.90
C GLU A 41 11.87 1.09 -13.59
N ALA A 42 12.26 2.12 -12.86
CA ALA A 42 11.39 3.23 -12.53
C ALA A 42 11.05 4.13 -13.74
N LEU A 43 11.96 4.25 -14.71
CA LEU A 43 11.71 5.01 -15.94
C LEU A 43 10.98 4.20 -17.01
N ALA A 44 11.40 2.96 -17.22
CA ALA A 44 10.88 2.10 -18.28
C ALA A 44 9.49 1.53 -17.96
N SER A 45 9.09 1.54 -16.67
CA SER A 45 7.81 0.97 -16.22
C SER A 45 7.63 -0.44 -16.80
N LEU A 46 8.61 -1.31 -16.54
CA LEU A 46 8.61 -2.70 -17.02
C LEU A 46 7.40 -3.50 -16.50
N ASP A 47 6.76 -2.99 -15.44
CA ASP A 47 5.45 -3.38 -14.91
C ASP A 47 4.34 -2.45 -15.44
N GLU A 48 3.20 -3.02 -15.82
CA GLU A 48 2.08 -2.36 -16.53
C GLU A 48 1.65 -0.99 -15.95
N GLY A 49 1.45 -0.01 -16.84
CA GLY A 49 0.63 1.18 -16.60
C GLY A 49 1.15 2.19 -15.56
N LYS A 50 2.37 2.01 -15.04
CA LYS A 50 2.94 2.91 -14.03
C LYS A 50 3.51 4.17 -14.68
N PRO A 51 3.30 5.37 -14.10
CA PRO A 51 3.99 6.57 -14.56
C PRO A 51 5.48 6.46 -14.21
N PRO A 52 6.37 6.98 -15.08
CA PRO A 52 7.80 6.98 -14.82
C PRO A 52 8.12 7.74 -13.54
N ARG A 53 8.94 7.15 -12.68
CA ARG A 53 9.37 7.71 -11.39
C ARG A 53 10.86 8.06 -11.42
N TRP A 54 11.20 9.15 -10.74
CA TRP A 54 12.57 9.65 -10.67
C TRP A 54 13.31 8.99 -9.51
N VAL A 55 14.22 8.07 -9.83
CA VAL A 55 15.10 7.45 -8.82
C VAL A 55 16.25 8.37 -8.47
N PHE A 56 16.84 9.06 -9.44
CA PHE A 56 17.77 10.15 -9.15
C PHE A 56 16.98 11.44 -9.06
N SER A 57 17.26 12.28 -8.06
CA SER A 57 16.76 13.65 -8.10
C SER A 57 17.35 14.38 -9.31
N ASP A 58 16.80 15.54 -9.65
CA ASP A 58 17.38 16.40 -10.69
C ASP A 58 18.82 16.81 -10.35
N ALA A 59 19.13 17.03 -9.06
CA ALA A 59 20.46 17.40 -8.60
C ALA A 59 21.45 16.24 -8.74
N LEU A 60 21.05 15.02 -8.37
CA LEU A 60 21.88 13.83 -8.50
C LEU A 60 22.05 13.42 -9.96
N ALA A 61 20.99 13.45 -10.76
CA ALA A 61 21.05 13.18 -12.18
C ALA A 61 22.01 14.15 -12.89
N LEU A 62 21.94 15.44 -12.56
CA LEU A 62 22.88 16.44 -13.06
C LEU A 62 24.31 16.17 -12.56
N ARG A 63 24.49 15.80 -11.29
CA ARG A 63 25.79 15.47 -10.70
C ARG A 63 26.47 14.27 -11.40
N ILE A 64 25.69 13.26 -11.81
CA ILE A 64 26.16 12.09 -12.55
C ILE A 64 26.48 12.47 -14.00
N ALA A 65 25.56 13.15 -14.67
CA ALA A 65 25.68 13.50 -16.09
C ALA A 65 26.84 14.47 -16.38
N THR A 66 27.24 15.29 -15.41
CA THR A 66 28.31 16.30 -15.55
C THR A 66 29.70 15.78 -15.16
N ARG A 67 29.84 14.47 -14.86
CA ARG A 67 31.16 13.91 -14.56
C ARG A 67 32.05 13.88 -15.81
N PRO A 68 33.35 14.20 -15.67
CA PRO A 68 34.28 14.17 -16.79
C PRO A 68 34.52 12.74 -17.28
N ASP A 69 34.93 12.60 -18.55
CA ASP A 69 35.20 11.28 -19.16
C ASP A 69 36.22 10.45 -18.37
N GLU A 70 37.21 11.09 -17.75
CA GLU A 70 38.19 10.44 -16.87
C GLU A 70 37.54 9.67 -15.71
N TRP A 71 36.42 10.17 -15.18
CA TRP A 71 35.66 9.49 -14.14
C TRP A 71 34.90 8.29 -14.69
N TRP A 72 34.30 8.42 -15.88
CA TRP A 72 33.59 7.31 -16.56
C TRP A 72 34.51 6.18 -17.01
N ASN A 73 35.79 6.49 -17.26
CA ASN A 73 36.80 5.51 -17.65
C ASN A 73 37.30 4.64 -16.48
N ARG A 74 36.86 4.88 -15.25
CA ARG A 74 37.17 4.04 -14.09
C ARG A 74 36.45 2.70 -14.16
N PRO A 75 36.89 1.68 -13.41
CA PRO A 75 36.17 0.41 -13.31
C PRO A 75 34.71 0.63 -12.90
N ALA A 76 33.77 -0.04 -13.57
CA ALA A 76 32.33 0.13 -13.34
C ALA A 76 31.93 -0.04 -11.86
N LYS A 77 32.60 -0.93 -11.14
CA LYS A 77 32.38 -1.15 -9.70
C LYS A 77 32.65 0.10 -8.86
N GLU A 78 33.68 0.87 -9.21
CA GLU A 78 34.04 2.09 -8.50
C GLU A 78 33.10 3.25 -8.84
N VAL A 79 32.75 3.37 -10.12
CA VAL A 79 31.76 4.36 -10.61
C VAL A 79 30.41 4.14 -9.92
N ASN A 80 29.95 2.89 -9.90
CA ASN A 80 28.67 2.54 -9.27
C ASN A 80 28.70 2.70 -7.75
N ALA A 81 29.86 2.50 -7.11
CA ALA A 81 30.03 2.80 -5.70
C ALA A 81 29.89 4.30 -5.41
N ASP A 82 30.54 5.17 -6.19
CA ASP A 82 30.40 6.63 -6.04
C ASP A 82 28.94 7.08 -6.19
N ILE A 83 28.22 6.52 -7.17
CA ILE A 83 26.80 6.85 -7.39
C ILE A 83 25.94 6.36 -6.22
N ALA A 84 26.17 5.14 -5.73
CA ALA A 84 25.49 4.62 -4.55
C ALA A 84 25.77 5.49 -3.32
N ASP A 85 26.98 6.03 -3.19
CA ASP A 85 27.36 6.93 -2.10
C ASP A 85 26.60 8.25 -2.19
N TRP A 86 26.50 8.85 -3.37
CA TRP A 86 25.74 10.09 -3.57
C TRP A 86 24.24 9.88 -3.38
N LEU A 87 23.72 8.72 -3.78
CA LEU A 87 22.33 8.31 -3.51
C LEU A 87 22.06 8.26 -2.00
N ARG A 88 23.04 7.77 -1.22
CA ARG A 88 22.99 7.72 0.25
C ARG A 88 23.09 9.12 0.87
N GLU A 89 23.98 9.97 0.37
CA GLU A 89 24.12 11.38 0.80
C GLU A 89 22.81 12.15 0.63
N GLU A 90 22.17 12.01 -0.53
CA GLU A 90 20.89 12.67 -0.84
C GLU A 90 19.72 12.14 -0.01
N THR A 91 19.71 10.85 0.26
CA THR A 91 18.72 10.25 1.17
C THR A 91 18.93 10.75 2.61
N ALA A 92 20.17 11.05 3.00
CA ALA A 92 20.51 11.57 4.32
C ALA A 92 20.30 13.09 4.46
N SER A 93 20.36 13.87 3.37
CA SER A 93 20.12 15.32 3.38
C SER A 93 18.64 15.71 3.50
N GLY A 94 17.73 14.75 3.33
CA GLY A 94 16.28 14.99 3.36
C GLY A 94 15.70 15.49 2.03
N ASP A 95 16.47 15.41 0.93
CA ASP A 95 16.01 15.77 -0.41
C ASP A 95 15.10 14.69 -1.04
N ARG A 96 14.98 13.52 -0.40
CA ARG A 96 13.99 12.47 -0.72
C ARG A 96 12.89 12.40 0.34
N PRO A 97 11.64 12.08 -0.04
CA PRO A 97 10.60 11.77 0.93
C PRO A 97 11.07 10.61 1.81
N ASN A 98 10.99 10.80 3.13
CA ASN A 98 11.35 9.78 4.11
C ASN A 98 10.51 8.51 3.82
N PRO A 99 11.09 7.31 3.69
CA PRO A 99 10.33 6.07 3.44
C PRO A 99 9.20 5.84 4.45
N GLN A 100 9.35 6.36 5.67
CA GLN A 100 8.30 6.32 6.69
C GLN A 100 7.14 7.30 6.40
N GLU A 101 7.44 8.48 5.85
CA GLU A 101 6.41 9.43 5.39
C GLU A 101 5.72 8.89 4.15
N GLU A 102 6.46 8.29 3.21
CA GLU A 102 5.89 7.63 2.05
C GLU A 102 4.99 6.45 2.45
N LEU A 103 5.41 5.63 3.42
CA LEU A 103 4.59 4.56 3.99
C LEU A 103 3.32 5.13 4.63
N SER A 104 3.43 6.19 5.43
CA SER A 104 2.29 6.83 6.08
C SER A 104 1.29 7.37 5.05
N GLN A 105 1.78 8.05 4.01
CA GLN A 105 0.94 8.53 2.91
C GLN A 105 0.30 7.38 2.12
N ALA A 106 1.01 6.27 1.92
CA ALA A 106 0.46 5.09 1.27
C ALA A 106 -0.64 4.43 2.11
N LEU A 107 -0.44 4.33 3.43
CA LEU A 107 -1.45 3.85 4.38
C LEU A 107 -2.68 4.77 4.44
N ASP A 108 -2.48 6.10 4.39
CA ASP A 108 -3.57 7.08 4.38
C ASP A 108 -4.37 7.03 3.08
N ALA A 109 -3.70 6.71 1.96
CA ALA A 109 -4.32 6.59 0.64
C ALA A 109 -5.01 5.23 0.40
N LEU A 110 -4.90 4.27 1.32
CA LEU A 110 -5.53 2.96 1.16
C LEU A 110 -7.04 3.11 0.97
N PRO A 111 -7.62 2.50 -0.09
CA PRO A 111 -9.05 2.50 -0.26
C PRO A 111 -9.72 1.73 0.87
N ALA A 112 -11.00 2.03 1.12
CA ALA A 112 -11.85 1.14 1.92
C ALA A 112 -11.91 -0.26 1.27
N GLN A 113 -12.32 -1.26 2.05
CA GLN A 113 -12.60 -2.58 1.48
C GLN A 113 -13.60 -2.46 0.31
N GLN A 114 -13.34 -3.24 -0.73
CA GLN A 114 -14.12 -3.27 -1.96
C GLN A 114 -14.98 -4.53 -1.99
N PRO A 115 -16.04 -4.58 -2.80
CA PRO A 115 -16.85 -5.79 -2.94
C PRO A 115 -15.99 -7.04 -3.19
N ALA A 116 -16.26 -8.09 -2.41
CA ALA A 116 -15.68 -9.43 -2.51
C ALA A 116 -16.67 -10.44 -1.89
N PRO A 117 -16.45 -11.76 -2.05
CA PRO A 117 -17.26 -12.77 -1.37
C PRO A 117 -17.32 -12.58 0.15
N TYR A 118 -16.20 -12.17 0.76
CA TYR A 118 -16.12 -11.86 2.18
C TYR A 118 -15.49 -10.49 2.44
N LEU A 119 -16.00 -9.84 3.47
CA LEU A 119 -15.51 -8.58 4.03
C LEU A 119 -15.13 -8.81 5.48
N PHE A 120 -14.35 -7.89 6.05
CA PHE A 120 -13.80 -8.07 7.39
C PHE A 120 -14.00 -6.82 8.26
N ASP A 121 -14.08 -6.99 9.57
CA ASP A 121 -14.09 -5.86 10.51
C ASP A 121 -13.53 -6.27 11.86
N TRP A 122 -13.09 -5.29 12.65
CA TRP A 122 -12.56 -5.51 13.98
C TRP A 122 -13.69 -5.53 15.01
N ARG A 123 -13.88 -6.67 15.68
CA ARG A 123 -14.83 -6.85 16.78
C ARG A 123 -14.14 -7.50 17.96
N ASN A 124 -14.25 -6.90 19.14
CA ASN A 124 -13.67 -7.44 20.38
C ASN A 124 -12.17 -7.78 20.28
N GLY A 125 -11.40 -6.98 19.52
CA GLY A 125 -9.97 -7.19 19.32
C GLY A 125 -9.58 -8.28 18.32
N ARG A 126 -10.56 -8.86 17.62
CA ARG A 126 -10.37 -9.84 16.54
C ARG A 126 -10.97 -9.35 15.24
N MET A 127 -10.42 -9.82 14.13
CA MET A 127 -10.99 -9.63 12.81
C MET A 127 -12.06 -10.70 12.58
N GLU A 128 -13.26 -10.26 12.23
CA GLU A 128 -14.43 -11.12 11.96
C GLU A 128 -14.95 -10.87 10.55
N VAL A 129 -15.69 -11.84 9.99
CA VAL A 129 -16.34 -11.72 8.67
C VAL A 129 -17.57 -10.80 8.75
N LEU A 130 -17.80 -10.02 7.69
CA LEU A 130 -18.98 -9.21 7.47
C LEU A 130 -19.77 -9.66 6.22
N PRO A 131 -21.12 -9.76 6.30
CA PRO A 131 -21.90 -9.80 7.53
C PRO A 131 -21.60 -11.08 8.35
N PRO A 132 -21.71 -11.04 9.69
CA PRO A 132 -21.44 -12.19 10.57
C PRO A 132 -22.34 -13.40 10.28
N ASP A 133 -23.46 -13.18 9.61
CA ASP A 133 -24.34 -14.23 9.10
C ASP A 133 -24.22 -14.23 7.58
N ALA A 134 -23.44 -15.17 7.05
CA ALA A 134 -23.32 -15.38 5.61
C ALA A 134 -24.71 -15.64 5.01
N LEU A 135 -25.17 -14.68 4.21
CA LEU A 135 -26.24 -14.76 3.21
C LEU A 135 -27.61 -15.28 3.70
N PRO A 136 -28.63 -14.42 3.86
CA PRO A 136 -29.88 -14.77 3.24
C PRO A 136 -29.70 -14.62 1.73
N GLU A 137 -29.89 -15.71 0.99
CA GLU A 137 -30.18 -15.68 -0.45
C GLU A 137 -31.38 -14.74 -0.76
N ASP A 138 -32.15 -14.40 0.27
CA ASP A 138 -33.14 -13.34 0.28
C ASP A 138 -32.46 -12.01 0.57
N GLY A 139 -32.52 -11.05 -0.36
CA GLY A 139 -31.86 -9.74 -0.27
C GLY A 139 -32.29 -8.80 0.89
N GLY A 140 -32.66 -9.31 2.07
CA GLY A 140 -33.05 -8.57 3.27
C GLY A 140 -31.95 -7.64 3.78
N ILE A 141 -30.71 -8.10 3.95
CA ILE A 141 -29.62 -7.21 4.42
C ILE A 141 -29.31 -6.09 3.40
N ALA A 142 -29.33 -6.42 2.10
CA ALA A 142 -29.17 -5.42 1.04
C ALA A 142 -30.36 -4.44 1.02
N GLN A 143 -31.56 -4.92 1.33
CA GLN A 143 -32.76 -4.09 1.46
C GLN A 143 -32.67 -3.16 2.66
N ASP A 144 -32.23 -3.64 3.83
CA ASP A 144 -32.06 -2.83 5.03
C ASP A 144 -31.06 -1.69 4.77
N TYR A 145 -29.90 -1.99 4.18
CA TYR A 145 -28.94 -0.95 3.81
C TYR A 145 -29.44 -0.04 2.70
N LEU A 146 -30.29 -0.51 1.79
CA LEU A 146 -30.91 0.33 0.76
C LEU A 146 -31.87 1.34 1.39
N ASP A 147 -32.75 0.87 2.27
CA ASP A 147 -33.75 1.70 2.93
C ASP A 147 -33.06 2.75 3.82
N GLU A 148 -32.07 2.33 4.60
CA GLU A 148 -31.24 3.23 5.43
C GLU A 148 -30.48 4.26 4.56
N THR A 149 -29.89 3.83 3.43
CA THR A 149 -29.17 4.76 2.53
C THR A 149 -30.12 5.78 1.92
N ARG A 150 -31.36 5.37 1.58
CA ARG A 150 -32.38 6.28 1.04
C ARG A 150 -32.80 7.31 2.07
N GLU A 151 -33.10 6.88 3.30
CA GLU A 151 -33.51 7.76 4.39
C GLU A 151 -32.41 8.80 4.70
N LYS A 152 -31.17 8.34 4.91
CA LYS A 152 -30.02 9.24 5.15
C LYS A 152 -29.77 10.22 4.01
N ALA A 153 -29.94 9.78 2.76
CA ALA A 153 -29.78 10.67 1.62
C ALA A 153 -30.88 11.73 1.56
N ASP A 154 -32.13 11.37 1.85
CA ASP A 154 -33.26 12.30 1.88
C ASP A 154 -33.10 13.33 3.02
N ASP A 155 -32.75 12.88 4.22
CA ASP A 155 -32.48 13.74 5.38
C ASP A 155 -31.32 14.71 5.13
N LEU A 156 -30.23 14.21 4.55
CA LEU A 156 -29.07 15.04 4.22
C LEU A 156 -29.42 16.07 3.13
N LEU A 157 -30.21 15.70 2.11
CA LEU A 157 -30.67 16.65 1.10
C LEU A 157 -31.56 17.74 1.70
N GLU A 158 -32.43 17.41 2.65
CA GLU A 158 -33.23 18.39 3.37
C GLU A 158 -32.36 19.33 4.21
N ALA A 159 -31.38 18.80 4.93
CA ALA A 159 -30.44 19.59 5.71
C ALA A 159 -29.61 20.53 4.81
N LEU A 160 -29.11 20.03 3.68
CA LEU A 160 -28.34 20.80 2.71
C LEU A 160 -29.17 21.94 2.11
N ALA A 161 -30.45 21.70 1.79
CA ALA A 161 -31.36 22.71 1.25
C ALA A 161 -31.63 23.87 2.23
N ARG A 162 -31.49 23.63 3.54
CA ARG A 162 -31.64 24.63 4.60
C ARG A 162 -30.31 25.31 4.99
N SER A 163 -29.22 24.94 4.33
CA SER A 163 -27.87 25.40 4.64
C SER A 163 -27.28 26.25 3.52
N ASN A 164 -26.20 26.99 3.80
CA ASN A 164 -25.47 27.77 2.80
C ASN A 164 -24.25 27.02 2.23
N THR A 165 -24.32 25.68 2.16
CA THR A 165 -23.23 24.84 1.64
C THR A 165 -23.13 24.87 0.11
N ASP A 166 -21.98 24.48 -0.45
CA ASP A 166 -21.81 24.33 -1.90
C ASP A 166 -22.92 23.44 -2.51
N PRO A 167 -23.72 23.96 -3.48
CA PRO A 167 -24.77 23.20 -4.16
C PRO A 167 -24.28 21.91 -4.85
N THR A 168 -22.97 21.80 -5.12
CA THR A 168 -22.36 20.60 -5.69
C THR A 168 -22.44 19.40 -4.75
N ILE A 169 -22.46 19.62 -3.43
CA ILE A 169 -22.65 18.57 -2.42
C ILE A 169 -24.04 17.95 -2.58
N ALA A 170 -25.09 18.79 -2.52
CA ALA A 170 -26.48 18.37 -2.73
C ALA A 170 -26.67 17.67 -4.08
N ARG A 171 -26.02 18.15 -5.15
CA ARG A 171 -26.08 17.52 -6.47
C ARG A 171 -25.49 16.11 -6.48
N LYS A 172 -24.39 15.87 -5.76
CA LYS A 172 -23.75 14.53 -5.69
C LYS A 172 -24.60 13.57 -4.85
N VAL A 173 -25.12 14.02 -3.71
CA VAL A 173 -26.04 13.24 -2.86
C VAL A 173 -27.33 12.92 -3.63
N GLY A 174 -27.92 13.91 -4.31
CA GLY A 174 -29.14 13.73 -5.12
C GLY A 174 -28.95 12.69 -6.23
N ARG A 175 -27.81 12.69 -6.91
CA ARG A 175 -27.48 11.67 -7.93
C ARG A 175 -27.35 10.26 -7.37
N LEU A 176 -26.91 10.11 -6.11
CA LEU A 176 -26.96 8.82 -5.42
C LEU A 176 -28.42 8.47 -5.15
N ARG A 177 -29.18 9.37 -4.54
CA ARG A 177 -30.59 9.15 -4.19
C ARG A 177 -31.47 8.75 -5.38
N GLU A 178 -31.24 9.34 -6.56
CA GLU A 178 -31.94 9.06 -7.81
C GLU A 178 -31.79 7.61 -8.30
N VAL A 179 -30.68 6.95 -7.97
CA VAL A 179 -30.38 5.59 -8.45
C VAL A 179 -30.77 4.50 -7.45
N LEU A 180 -31.22 4.89 -6.25
CA LEU A 180 -31.70 3.99 -5.21
C LEU A 180 -33.20 3.68 -5.45
N THR A 181 -33.46 2.46 -5.92
CA THR A 181 -34.80 1.91 -6.14
C THR A 181 -35.48 1.54 -4.82
N GLU A 182 -36.75 1.13 -4.85
CA GLU A 182 -37.46 0.66 -3.65
C GLU A 182 -37.03 -0.74 -3.23
N ARG A 183 -36.60 -1.57 -4.19
CA ARG A 183 -36.16 -2.93 -3.92
C ARG A 183 -34.71 -3.10 -4.32
N ALA A 184 -33.93 -3.79 -3.49
CA ALA A 184 -32.52 -4.09 -3.77
C ALA A 184 -32.33 -4.87 -5.08
N ALA A 185 -33.28 -5.75 -5.41
CA ALA A 185 -33.27 -6.53 -6.66
C ALA A 185 -33.36 -5.69 -7.93
N ASP A 186 -33.92 -4.47 -7.85
CA ASP A 186 -34.09 -3.57 -9.00
C ASP A 186 -32.93 -2.60 -9.18
N LEU A 187 -31.95 -2.62 -8.26
CA LEU A 187 -30.79 -1.74 -8.33
C LEU A 187 -29.96 -2.05 -9.58
N ARG A 188 -29.31 -1.01 -10.10
CA ARG A 188 -28.25 -1.13 -11.10
C ARG A 188 -26.90 -1.04 -10.37
N PRO A 189 -26.27 -2.16 -9.95
CA PRO A 189 -25.22 -2.13 -8.94
C PRO A 189 -24.03 -1.27 -9.33
N ALA A 190 -23.56 -1.35 -10.58
CA ALA A 190 -22.44 -0.55 -11.07
C ALA A 190 -22.73 0.97 -11.09
N LEU A 191 -23.99 1.36 -11.27
CA LEU A 191 -24.37 2.77 -11.22
C LEU A 191 -24.44 3.26 -9.77
N VAL A 192 -25.02 2.45 -8.87
CA VAL A 192 -25.04 2.73 -7.42
C VAL A 192 -23.62 2.90 -6.91
N ASP A 193 -22.72 1.94 -7.18
CA ASP A 193 -21.31 1.97 -6.81
C ASP A 193 -20.60 3.25 -7.29
N SER A 194 -20.77 3.61 -8.57
CA SER A 194 -20.19 4.84 -9.13
C SER A 194 -20.67 6.12 -8.41
N ARG A 195 -21.94 6.17 -7.99
CA ARG A 195 -22.49 7.30 -7.23
C ARG A 195 -22.02 7.29 -5.78
N SER A 196 -21.98 6.13 -5.14
CA SER A 196 -21.46 5.95 -3.78
C SER A 196 -19.99 6.39 -3.67
N ILE A 197 -19.12 5.98 -4.61
CA ILE A 197 -17.72 6.42 -4.67
C ILE A 197 -17.62 7.96 -4.80
N SER A 198 -18.54 8.59 -5.53
CA SER A 198 -18.55 10.05 -5.69
C SER A 198 -18.89 10.78 -4.39
N VAL A 199 -19.75 10.19 -3.55
CA VAL A 199 -20.12 10.69 -2.21
C VAL A 199 -19.00 10.41 -1.22
N GLU A 200 -18.40 9.22 -1.22
CA GLU A 200 -17.26 8.88 -0.36
C GLU A 200 -16.05 9.80 -0.62
N ARG A 201 -15.70 10.03 -1.89
CA ARG A 201 -14.62 10.96 -2.24
C ARG A 201 -14.91 12.39 -1.82
N LEU A 202 -16.18 12.80 -1.83
CA LEU A 202 -16.59 14.10 -1.35
C LEU A 202 -16.42 14.19 0.17
N ALA A 203 -16.88 13.18 0.91
CA ALA A 203 -16.70 13.10 2.36
C ALA A 203 -15.22 13.19 2.73
N LYS A 204 -14.37 12.39 2.07
CA LYS A 204 -12.91 12.39 2.28
C LYS A 204 -12.25 13.73 1.94
N ALA A 205 -12.69 14.39 0.86
CA ALA A 205 -12.13 15.68 0.49
C ALA A 205 -12.44 16.76 1.54
N LEU A 206 -13.64 16.72 2.12
CA LEU A 206 -14.09 17.68 3.14
C LEU A 206 -13.61 17.33 4.55
N ASP A 207 -13.10 16.12 4.77
CA ASP A 207 -12.47 15.67 6.02
C ASP A 207 -11.03 16.20 6.13
N ASN A 208 -10.87 17.52 5.99
CA ASN A 208 -9.61 18.21 6.25
C ASN A 208 -9.84 19.42 7.17
N PRO A 209 -8.84 19.84 7.97
CA PRO A 209 -9.05 20.87 8.99
C PRO A 209 -9.48 22.25 8.45
N GLN A 210 -9.14 22.56 7.19
CA GLN A 210 -9.50 23.85 6.57
C GLN A 210 -10.96 23.84 6.14
N ASP A 211 -11.38 22.84 5.37
CA ASP A 211 -12.77 22.75 4.87
C ASP A 211 -13.75 22.38 5.98
N ALA A 212 -13.32 21.59 6.97
CA ALA A 212 -14.12 21.25 8.14
C ALA A 212 -14.45 22.47 9.02
N ALA A 213 -13.64 23.53 8.97
CA ALA A 213 -13.90 24.77 9.69
C ALA A 213 -14.98 25.63 9.00
N GLU A 214 -15.17 25.47 7.69
CA GLU A 214 -16.12 26.23 6.89
C GLU A 214 -17.50 25.56 6.77
N MET A 215 -17.60 24.27 7.15
CA MET A 215 -18.84 23.50 7.09
C MET A 215 -19.45 23.20 8.46
N PRO A 216 -20.79 23.14 8.58
CA PRO A 216 -21.43 22.63 9.79
C PRO A 216 -21.01 21.18 10.06
N SER A 217 -20.47 20.92 11.25
CA SER A 217 -19.97 19.60 11.67
C SER A 217 -21.00 18.48 11.50
N ARG A 218 -22.28 18.78 11.70
CA ARG A 218 -23.38 17.85 11.46
C ARG A 218 -23.45 17.39 10.01
N ILE A 219 -23.30 18.29 9.03
CA ILE A 219 -23.37 17.92 7.61
C ILE A 219 -22.19 17.03 7.22
N LEU A 220 -21.00 17.28 7.78
CA LEU A 220 -19.84 16.42 7.56
C LEU A 220 -20.06 15.01 8.13
N ALA A 221 -20.62 14.92 9.34
CA ALA A 221 -20.96 13.65 9.96
C ALA A 221 -22.02 12.89 9.14
N ASP A 222 -23.12 13.55 8.76
CA ASP A 222 -24.21 12.97 7.98
C ASP A 222 -23.73 12.52 6.58
N LEU A 223 -22.80 13.27 5.96
CA LEU A 223 -22.18 12.91 4.68
C LEU A 223 -21.27 11.68 4.81
N GLY A 224 -20.49 11.59 5.89
CA GLY A 224 -19.67 10.41 6.19
C GLY A 224 -20.52 9.17 6.45
N ASP A 225 -21.58 9.30 7.26
CA ASP A 225 -22.51 8.21 7.57
C ASP A 225 -23.27 7.72 6.33
N LEU A 226 -23.71 8.64 5.46
CA LEU A 226 -24.28 8.28 4.16
C LEU A 226 -23.27 7.52 3.29
N ALA A 227 -22.03 7.99 3.19
CA ALA A 227 -20.99 7.33 2.40
C ALA A 227 -20.72 5.91 2.91
N ASP A 228 -20.64 5.74 4.23
CA ASP A 228 -20.41 4.44 4.87
C ASP A 228 -21.58 3.48 4.67
N THR A 229 -22.82 3.96 4.81
CA THR A 229 -24.03 3.16 4.60
C THR A 229 -24.17 2.75 3.12
N ALA A 230 -23.94 3.68 2.19
CA ALA A 230 -23.98 3.40 0.75
C ALA A 230 -22.90 2.38 0.33
N ARG A 231 -21.73 2.42 0.97
CA ARG A 231 -20.67 1.41 0.76
C ARG A 231 -21.10 0.04 1.28
N ARG A 232 -21.73 -0.04 2.47
CA ARG A 232 -22.28 -1.28 3.01
C ARG A 232 -23.36 -1.88 2.11
N LEU A 233 -24.22 -1.05 1.52
CA LEU A 233 -25.14 -1.49 0.48
C LEU A 233 -24.41 -2.13 -0.70
N CYS A 234 -23.42 -1.44 -1.28
CA CYS A 234 -22.68 -1.95 -2.45
C CYS A 234 -21.97 -3.28 -2.14
N ASN A 235 -21.45 -3.41 -0.93
CA ASN A 235 -20.83 -4.63 -0.42
C ASN A 235 -21.78 -5.83 -0.36
N CYS A 236 -23.10 -5.59 -0.23
CA CYS A 236 -24.12 -6.63 -0.26
C CYS A 236 -24.62 -6.99 -1.67
N LEU A 237 -24.10 -6.37 -2.75
CA LEU A 237 -24.57 -6.60 -4.12
C LEU A 237 -23.63 -7.58 -4.86
N PRO A 238 -24.03 -8.84 -5.09
CA PRO A 238 -23.12 -9.86 -5.63
C PRO A 238 -22.55 -9.55 -7.01
N ALA A 239 -23.35 -8.88 -7.85
CA ALA A 239 -22.95 -8.51 -9.20
C ALA A 239 -21.67 -7.66 -9.25
N LEU A 240 -21.35 -6.88 -8.20
CA LEU A 240 -20.15 -6.06 -8.16
C LEU A 240 -18.89 -6.90 -8.01
N TRP A 241 -18.85 -7.80 -7.04
CA TRP A 241 -17.68 -8.65 -6.84
C TRP A 241 -17.57 -9.75 -7.90
N GLN A 242 -18.69 -10.22 -8.45
CA GLN A 242 -18.68 -11.18 -9.56
C GLN A 242 -18.00 -10.59 -10.80
N ARG A 243 -18.31 -9.34 -11.15
CA ARG A 243 -17.67 -8.64 -12.27
C ARG A 243 -16.19 -8.40 -12.04
N GLU A 244 -15.80 -8.10 -10.80
CA GLU A 244 -14.39 -7.91 -10.45
C GLU A 244 -13.61 -9.22 -10.51
N ALA A 245 -14.20 -10.31 -10.02
CA ALA A 245 -13.61 -11.65 -10.09
C ALA A 245 -13.45 -12.09 -11.54
N GLU A 246 -14.43 -11.83 -12.40
CA GLU A 246 -14.33 -12.08 -13.85
C GLU A 246 -13.20 -11.26 -14.49
N ARG A 247 -13.05 -9.98 -14.12
CA ARG A 247 -11.96 -9.15 -14.65
C ARG A 247 -10.59 -9.69 -14.24
N LEU A 248 -10.41 -10.03 -12.98
CA LEU A 248 -9.16 -10.61 -12.48
C LEU A 248 -8.89 -11.97 -13.14
N ALA A 249 -9.90 -12.85 -13.21
CA ALA A 249 -9.78 -14.16 -13.84
C ALA A 249 -9.37 -14.07 -15.32
N ASN A 250 -9.94 -13.12 -16.07
CA ASN A 250 -9.58 -12.89 -17.48
C ASN A 250 -8.14 -12.40 -17.66
N GLY A 251 -7.57 -11.74 -16.64
CA GLY A 251 -6.16 -11.34 -16.62
C GLY A 251 -5.19 -12.44 -16.20
N LEU A 252 -5.69 -13.59 -15.71
CA LEU A 252 -4.85 -14.69 -15.24
C LEU A 252 -4.58 -15.72 -16.35
N THR A 253 -3.30 -15.93 -16.63
CA THR A 253 -2.80 -17.13 -17.33
C THR A 253 -2.87 -18.36 -16.42
N PRO A 254 -2.76 -19.58 -16.96
CA PRO A 254 -2.75 -20.80 -16.15
C PRO A 254 -1.64 -20.81 -15.09
N ASP A 255 -0.43 -20.39 -15.49
CA ASP A 255 0.74 -20.31 -14.61
C ASP A 255 0.53 -19.24 -13.53
N SER A 256 0.12 -18.04 -13.92
CA SER A 256 -0.09 -16.94 -12.97
C SER A 256 -1.26 -17.21 -12.01
N ALA A 257 -2.28 -17.97 -12.44
CA ALA A 257 -3.35 -18.43 -11.58
C ALA A 257 -2.84 -19.45 -10.54
N SER A 258 -1.99 -20.39 -10.96
CA SER A 258 -1.35 -21.35 -10.06
C SER A 258 -0.43 -20.67 -9.05
N ASP A 259 0.36 -19.69 -9.49
CA ASP A 259 1.23 -18.88 -8.63
C ASP A 259 0.41 -18.07 -7.61
N LEU A 260 -0.68 -17.44 -8.06
CA LEU A 260 -1.58 -16.71 -7.17
C LEU A 260 -2.20 -17.65 -6.13
N LEU A 261 -2.71 -18.81 -6.55
CA LEU A 261 -3.27 -19.80 -5.62
C LEU A 261 -2.24 -20.26 -4.58
N HIS A 262 -0.99 -20.50 -4.98
CA HIS A 262 0.09 -20.85 -4.06
C HIS A 262 0.29 -19.78 -2.97
N HIS A 263 0.29 -18.50 -3.35
CA HIS A 263 0.41 -17.40 -2.39
C HIS A 263 -0.82 -17.24 -1.51
N LEU A 264 -2.02 -17.49 -2.04
CA LEU A 264 -3.28 -17.46 -1.29
C LEU A 264 -3.35 -18.58 -0.25
N ASP A 265 -2.94 -19.79 -0.60
CA ASP A 265 -2.86 -20.91 0.34
C ASP A 265 -1.80 -20.65 1.43
N ALA A 266 -0.66 -20.07 1.06
CA ALA A 266 0.35 -19.65 2.03
C ALA A 266 -0.14 -18.52 2.95
N LEU A 267 -0.98 -17.61 2.46
CA LEU A 267 -1.66 -16.60 3.28
C LEU A 267 -2.65 -17.26 4.25
N ARG A 268 -3.52 -18.16 3.77
CA ARG A 268 -4.45 -18.96 4.60
C ARG A 268 -3.70 -19.69 5.72
N ASP A 269 -2.61 -20.36 5.39
CA ASP A 269 -1.82 -21.11 6.36
C ASP A 269 -1.10 -20.19 7.35
N GLY A 270 -0.70 -18.99 6.90
CA GLY A 270 -0.01 -18.00 7.73
C GLY A 270 -0.92 -17.26 8.71
N ILE A 271 -2.21 -17.10 8.39
CA ILE A 271 -3.20 -16.52 9.32
C ILE A 271 -3.74 -17.55 10.32
N LYS A 272 -3.51 -18.83 10.06
CA LYS A 272 -3.91 -19.93 10.94
C LYS A 272 -3.27 -19.76 12.31
N ASP A 273 -4.08 -19.93 13.36
CA ASP A 273 -3.70 -19.79 14.78
C ASP A 273 -3.33 -18.35 15.21
N ALA A 274 -3.51 -17.32 14.38
CA ALA A 274 -3.31 -15.94 14.79
C ALA A 274 -4.48 -15.47 15.69
N ASP A 275 -4.18 -15.09 16.94
CA ASP A 275 -5.21 -14.72 17.95
C ASP A 275 -6.11 -13.54 17.54
N ILE A 276 -5.64 -12.69 16.62
CA ILE A 276 -6.37 -11.55 16.08
C ILE A 276 -7.27 -11.91 14.89
N ILE A 277 -7.24 -13.16 14.42
CA ILE A 277 -8.07 -13.66 13.33
C ILE A 277 -9.18 -14.52 13.92
N GLY A 278 -10.43 -14.16 13.64
CA GLY A 278 -11.61 -14.92 14.08
C GLY A 278 -11.75 -16.26 13.34
N PRO A 279 -12.45 -17.24 13.94
CA PRO A 279 -12.63 -18.56 13.34
C PRO A 279 -13.37 -18.50 11.99
N ASP A 280 -14.32 -17.57 11.85
CA ASP A 280 -15.10 -17.42 10.61
C ASP A 280 -14.25 -16.87 9.46
N VAL A 281 -13.21 -16.09 9.77
CA VAL A 281 -12.22 -15.63 8.77
C VAL A 281 -11.42 -16.82 8.25
N GLN A 282 -10.96 -17.70 9.14
CA GLN A 282 -10.26 -18.92 8.75
C GLN A 282 -11.17 -19.82 7.90
N ALA A 283 -12.42 -20.04 8.34
CA ALA A 283 -13.39 -20.87 7.62
C ALA A 283 -13.68 -20.33 6.20
N ALA A 284 -13.79 -19.01 6.04
CA ALA A 284 -13.95 -18.38 4.73
C ALA A 284 -12.76 -18.66 3.79
N PHE A 285 -11.52 -18.57 4.30
CA PHE A 285 -10.32 -18.89 3.52
C PHE A 285 -10.18 -20.39 3.22
N ASP A 286 -10.56 -21.26 4.16
CA ASP A 286 -10.58 -22.70 3.96
C ASP A 286 -11.58 -23.06 2.84
N THR A 287 -12.79 -22.50 2.88
CA THR A 287 -13.84 -22.70 1.86
C THR A 287 -13.35 -22.26 0.47
N LEU A 288 -12.80 -21.05 0.36
CA LEU A 288 -12.32 -20.51 -0.93
C LEU A 288 -11.11 -21.27 -1.49
N SER A 289 -10.27 -21.83 -0.62
CA SER A 289 -9.15 -22.68 -1.02
C SER A 289 -9.65 -24.05 -1.54
N GLU A 290 -10.58 -24.68 -0.83
CA GLU A 290 -11.23 -25.93 -1.26
C GLU A 290 -11.92 -25.76 -2.62
N ASP A 291 -12.72 -24.70 -2.76
CA ASP A 291 -13.37 -24.35 -4.03
C ASP A 291 -12.35 -24.16 -5.16
N SER A 292 -11.22 -23.50 -4.90
CA SER A 292 -10.18 -23.23 -5.90
C SER A 292 -9.36 -24.47 -6.29
N ALA A 293 -9.41 -25.52 -5.47
CA ALA A 293 -8.72 -26.79 -5.69
C ALA A 293 -9.57 -27.82 -6.47
N GLU A 294 -10.86 -27.58 -6.67
CA GLU A 294 -11.73 -28.51 -7.39
C GLU A 294 -11.28 -28.74 -8.86
N PRO A 295 -11.41 -29.98 -9.39
CA PRO A 295 -11.05 -30.32 -10.76
C PRO A 295 -12.14 -29.84 -11.75
N ASP A 296 -12.21 -28.52 -11.91
CA ASP A 296 -13.17 -27.84 -12.78
C ASP A 296 -12.58 -27.48 -14.15
N ALA A 297 -13.45 -27.03 -15.06
CA ALA A 297 -13.01 -26.33 -16.26
C ALA A 297 -12.11 -25.14 -15.88
N GLU A 298 -11.05 -24.93 -16.66
CA GLU A 298 -9.99 -23.97 -16.35
C GLU A 298 -10.52 -22.53 -16.10
N ASP A 299 -11.55 -22.12 -16.83
CA ASP A 299 -12.20 -20.81 -16.66
C ASP A 299 -12.92 -20.68 -15.31
N LEU A 300 -13.62 -21.74 -14.88
CA LEU A 300 -14.28 -21.77 -13.58
C LEU A 300 -13.25 -21.75 -12.46
N ARG A 301 -12.18 -22.54 -12.58
CA ARG A 301 -11.09 -22.56 -11.60
C ARG A 301 -10.43 -21.18 -11.46
N ARG A 302 -10.11 -20.51 -12.57
CA ARG A 302 -9.56 -19.13 -12.56
C ARG A 302 -10.49 -18.14 -11.88
N ARG A 303 -11.80 -18.25 -12.10
CA ARG A 303 -12.80 -17.43 -11.42
C ARG A 303 -12.81 -17.65 -9.90
N ARG A 304 -12.69 -18.91 -9.45
CA ARG A 304 -12.62 -19.24 -8.01
C ARG A 304 -11.34 -18.71 -7.36
N ILE A 305 -10.20 -18.87 -8.03
CA ILE A 305 -8.92 -18.27 -7.58
C ILE A 305 -9.04 -16.74 -7.52
N ALA A 306 -9.68 -16.10 -8.49
CA ALA A 306 -9.91 -14.66 -8.47
C ALA A 306 -10.78 -14.21 -7.30
N MET A 307 -11.88 -14.93 -7.01
CA MET A 307 -12.72 -14.70 -5.83
C MET A 307 -11.91 -14.80 -4.53
N PHE A 308 -11.03 -15.80 -4.43
CA PHE A 308 -10.13 -15.96 -3.30
C PHE A 308 -9.14 -14.78 -3.19
N GLY A 309 -8.59 -14.32 -4.31
CA GLY A 309 -7.74 -13.13 -4.40
C GLY A 309 -8.43 -11.85 -3.91
N LEU A 310 -9.69 -11.61 -4.28
CA LEU A 310 -10.45 -10.44 -3.82
C LEU A 310 -10.70 -10.47 -2.30
N THR A 311 -10.96 -11.65 -1.75
CA THR A 311 -11.11 -11.84 -0.30
C THR A 311 -9.77 -11.59 0.42
N ALA A 312 -8.66 -12.11 -0.11
CA ALA A 312 -7.33 -11.84 0.42
C ALA A 312 -6.96 -10.36 0.39
N ARG A 313 -7.29 -9.64 -0.70
CA ARG A 313 -7.15 -8.18 -0.77
C ARG A 313 -7.86 -7.50 0.40
N ASN A 314 -9.12 -7.83 0.66
CA ASN A 314 -9.89 -7.21 1.74
C ASN A 314 -9.33 -7.51 3.13
N LEU A 315 -8.83 -8.73 3.36
CA LEU A 315 -8.14 -9.08 4.60
C LEU A 315 -6.89 -8.20 4.80
N LEU A 316 -6.04 -8.14 3.78
CA LEU A 316 -4.79 -7.37 3.80
C LEU A 316 -5.04 -5.87 3.97
N THR A 317 -6.04 -5.32 3.29
CA THR A 317 -6.48 -3.93 3.47
C THR A 317 -6.91 -3.67 4.91
N THR A 318 -7.68 -4.58 5.51
CA THR A 318 -8.17 -4.44 6.90
C THR A 318 -7.03 -4.52 7.91
N LEU A 319 -6.05 -5.41 7.68
CA LEU A 319 -4.82 -5.47 8.48
C LEU A 319 -4.03 -4.16 8.36
N LEU A 320 -3.82 -3.65 7.15
CA LEU A 320 -3.08 -2.42 6.92
C LEU A 320 -3.78 -1.18 7.51
N HIS A 321 -5.11 -1.07 7.39
CA HIS A 321 -5.86 0.01 8.04
C HIS A 321 -5.72 -0.01 9.56
N ALA A 322 -5.68 -1.18 10.19
CA ALA A 322 -5.43 -1.28 11.63
C ALA A 322 -4.05 -0.72 12.03
N THR A 323 -3.07 -0.71 11.11
CA THR A 323 -1.74 -0.15 11.34
C THR A 323 -1.66 1.37 11.14
N LYS A 324 -2.75 2.04 10.74
CA LYS A 324 -2.79 3.50 10.58
C LYS A 324 -2.45 4.16 11.91
N GLY A 325 -1.42 5.02 11.91
CA GLY A 325 -0.86 5.62 13.14
C GLY A 325 0.22 4.79 13.86
N SER A 326 0.48 3.56 13.40
CA SER A 326 1.56 2.68 13.87
C SER A 326 2.56 2.33 12.75
N ALA A 327 2.76 3.24 11.77
CA ALA A 327 3.70 3.02 10.66
C ALA A 327 5.13 2.73 11.16
N THR A 328 5.52 3.31 12.30
CA THR A 328 6.78 3.00 13.01
C THR A 328 6.92 1.52 13.36
N GLU A 329 5.81 0.84 13.69
CA GLU A 329 5.79 -0.56 14.07
C GLU A 329 5.98 -1.48 12.87
N LEU A 330 5.31 -1.19 11.75
CA LEU A 330 5.55 -1.89 10.48
C LEU A 330 7.04 -1.80 10.09
N VAL A 331 7.63 -0.60 10.20
CA VAL A 331 9.04 -0.38 9.90
C VAL A 331 9.96 -1.14 10.85
N ARG A 332 9.66 -1.10 12.15
CA ARG A 332 10.42 -1.80 13.19
C ARG A 332 10.42 -3.30 12.91
N PHE A 333 9.25 -3.90 12.74
CA PHE A 333 9.13 -5.33 12.47
C PHE A 333 9.79 -5.73 11.15
N ALA A 334 9.62 -4.95 10.07
CA ALA A 334 10.27 -5.24 8.79
C ALA A 334 11.81 -5.24 8.90
N LYS A 335 12.39 -4.35 9.71
CA LYS A 335 13.83 -4.31 10.01
C LYS A 335 14.28 -5.43 10.94
N ASP A 336 13.44 -5.88 11.87
CA ASP A 336 13.77 -6.92 12.85
C ASP A 336 13.68 -8.34 12.25
N VAL A 337 12.77 -8.59 11.30
CA VAL A 337 12.75 -9.86 10.52
C VAL A 337 14.07 -10.12 9.79
N ARG A 338 14.84 -9.07 9.49
CA ARG A 338 16.20 -9.18 8.92
C ARG A 338 17.21 -9.78 9.89
N LYS A 339 17.01 -9.63 11.21
CA LYS A 339 18.03 -9.92 12.21
C LYS A 339 17.90 -11.30 12.84
N GLU A 340 16.70 -11.83 13.05
CA GLU A 340 16.50 -13.13 13.71
C GLU A 340 15.02 -13.53 13.67
N LEU A 341 14.64 -14.47 12.81
CA LEU A 341 13.39 -15.23 13.01
C LEU A 341 13.65 -16.68 12.60
N ARG A 342 13.99 -17.52 13.59
CA ARG A 342 13.84 -18.97 13.46
C ARG A 342 12.34 -19.28 13.29
N PRO A 343 11.97 -20.28 12.47
CA PRO A 343 10.58 -20.64 12.22
C PRO A 343 9.77 -21.00 13.49
N GLU A 344 10.44 -21.42 14.57
CA GLU A 344 9.80 -21.70 15.87
C GLU A 344 9.27 -20.45 16.60
N MET A 345 9.80 -19.25 16.33
CA MET A 345 9.32 -18.02 16.96
C MET A 345 8.02 -17.51 16.35
N VAL A 346 7.77 -17.74 15.06
CA VAL A 346 6.55 -17.28 14.35
C VAL A 346 5.27 -17.82 15.01
N LYS A 347 5.32 -19.04 15.56
CA LYS A 347 4.20 -19.64 16.31
C LYS A 347 4.09 -19.16 17.77
N GLY A 348 5.18 -18.65 18.35
CA GLY A 348 5.26 -18.28 19.76
C GLY A 348 4.97 -16.80 20.05
N THR A 349 5.34 -15.89 19.15
CA THR A 349 5.23 -14.43 19.38
C THR A 349 3.85 -13.85 19.06
N ALA A 350 3.06 -14.46 18.18
CA ALA A 350 1.65 -14.07 17.99
C ALA A 350 0.83 -14.34 19.27
N LYS A 351 1.10 -15.45 19.97
CA LYS A 351 0.52 -15.78 21.29
C LYS A 351 1.01 -14.91 22.44
N LEU A 352 2.14 -14.23 22.31
CA LEU A 352 2.77 -13.47 23.40
C LEU A 352 2.39 -11.99 23.44
N MET A 353 1.62 -11.51 22.47
CA MET A 353 1.16 -10.13 22.34
C MET A 353 -0.27 -9.94 22.88
N ILE A 354 -0.64 -10.74 23.89
CA ILE A 354 -1.90 -10.58 24.64
C ILE A 354 -1.74 -9.36 25.55
N GLY A 355 -2.15 -8.19 25.04
CA GLY A 355 -2.15 -6.90 25.77
C GLY A 355 -1.63 -5.70 24.99
N THR A 356 -0.97 -5.92 23.84
CA THR A 356 -0.59 -4.85 22.90
C THR A 356 -1.75 -4.58 21.95
N GLY A 357 -2.14 -3.31 21.76
CA GLY A 357 -3.30 -2.93 20.97
C GLY A 357 -3.31 -3.49 19.54
N VAL A 358 -4.51 -3.64 18.96
CA VAL A 358 -4.80 -4.25 17.65
C VAL A 358 -3.81 -3.80 16.56
N SER A 359 -3.44 -2.52 16.52
CA SER A 359 -2.50 -1.96 15.54
C SER A 359 -1.12 -2.61 15.54
N ILE A 360 -0.57 -2.95 16.71
CA ILE A 360 0.77 -3.55 16.84
C ILE A 360 0.72 -5.01 16.37
N THR A 361 -0.30 -5.76 16.82
CA THR A 361 -0.45 -7.16 16.45
C THR A 361 -0.79 -7.33 14.96
N ALA A 362 -1.59 -6.42 14.39
CA ALA A 362 -1.85 -6.38 12.95
C ALA A 362 -0.57 -6.05 12.15
N ALA A 363 0.24 -5.09 12.59
CA ALA A 363 1.52 -4.77 11.94
C ALA A 363 2.49 -5.96 11.97
N TYR A 364 2.57 -6.65 13.11
CA TYR A 364 3.37 -7.86 13.24
C TYR A 364 2.91 -8.95 12.28
N LEU A 365 1.60 -9.28 12.30
CA LEU A 365 1.03 -10.30 11.43
C LEU A 365 1.26 -9.98 9.95
N PHE A 366 1.00 -8.73 9.53
CA PHE A 366 1.23 -8.30 8.15
C PHE A 366 2.69 -8.52 7.72
N VAL A 367 3.67 -8.16 8.55
CA VAL A 367 5.09 -8.35 8.25
C VAL A 367 5.48 -9.84 8.23
N THR A 368 4.92 -10.68 9.10
CA THR A 368 5.14 -12.13 9.02
C THR A 368 4.58 -12.76 7.74
N LEU A 369 3.50 -12.17 7.22
CA LEU A 369 2.85 -12.56 5.97
C LEU A 369 3.44 -11.85 4.75
N LEU A 370 4.54 -11.11 4.89
CA LEU A 370 5.06 -10.28 3.80
C LEU A 370 5.38 -11.12 2.55
N ALA A 371 5.97 -12.31 2.70
CA ALA A 371 6.32 -13.17 1.57
C ALA A 371 5.11 -13.64 0.72
N PRO A 372 4.04 -14.24 1.29
CA PRO A 372 2.85 -14.53 0.51
C PRO A 372 2.14 -13.26 0.01
N THR A 373 2.19 -12.19 0.81
CA THR A 373 1.58 -10.90 0.44
C THR A 373 2.23 -10.30 -0.81
N THR A 374 3.54 -10.39 -0.99
CA THR A 374 4.25 -9.90 -2.19
C THR A 374 3.72 -10.53 -3.47
N GLY A 375 3.41 -11.84 -3.45
CA GLY A 375 2.82 -12.54 -4.59
C GLY A 375 1.41 -12.09 -4.92
N ILE A 376 0.59 -11.88 -3.89
CA ILE A 376 -0.80 -11.41 -4.02
C ILE A 376 -0.85 -9.94 -4.47
N ALA A 377 0.02 -9.10 -3.92
CA ALA A 377 0.02 -7.66 -4.11
C ALA A 377 0.23 -7.24 -5.57
N LYS A 378 0.89 -8.06 -6.39
CA LYS A 378 1.07 -7.83 -7.84
C LYS A 378 -0.24 -7.53 -8.57
N TYR A 379 -1.36 -8.07 -8.09
CA TYR A 379 -2.69 -7.89 -8.68
C TYR A 379 -3.48 -6.73 -8.05
N PHE A 380 -2.96 -6.11 -6.99
CA PHE A 380 -3.65 -5.08 -6.20
C PHE A 380 -2.71 -3.87 -5.96
N PRO A 381 -2.75 -2.84 -6.83
CA PRO A 381 -1.78 -1.75 -6.84
C PRO A 381 -1.61 -1.00 -5.51
N ASP A 382 -2.70 -0.82 -4.77
CA ASP A 382 -2.68 -0.11 -3.48
C ASP A 382 -1.86 -0.87 -2.42
N ILE A 383 -1.93 -2.21 -2.44
CA ILE A 383 -1.17 -3.08 -1.53
C ILE A 383 0.28 -3.22 -2.04
N ASP A 384 0.49 -3.38 -3.35
CA ASP A 384 1.83 -3.44 -3.98
C ASP A 384 2.69 -2.24 -3.58
N ARG A 385 2.11 -1.04 -3.58
CA ARG A 385 2.82 0.17 -3.15
C ARG A 385 3.39 0.04 -1.74
N ILE A 386 2.60 -0.44 -0.79
CA ILE A 386 3.01 -0.58 0.61
C ILE A 386 4.05 -1.69 0.77
N VAL A 387 3.82 -2.85 0.14
CA VAL A 387 4.75 -3.98 0.17
C VAL A 387 6.12 -3.56 -0.35
N ARG A 388 6.19 -2.84 -1.48
CA ARG A 388 7.46 -2.37 -2.05
C ARG A 388 8.21 -1.44 -1.10
N ILE A 389 7.51 -0.51 -0.43
CA ILE A 389 8.14 0.37 0.57
C ILE A 389 8.73 -0.47 1.71
N LEU A 390 7.98 -1.44 2.23
CA LEU A 390 8.44 -2.33 3.31
C LEU A 390 9.61 -3.22 2.87
N GLU A 391 9.62 -3.73 1.65
CA GLU A 391 10.70 -4.53 1.08
C GLU A 391 11.98 -3.70 0.87
N ALA A 392 11.87 -2.48 0.35
CA ALA A 392 12.99 -1.54 0.23
C ALA A 392 13.62 -1.23 1.60
N MET A 393 12.76 -1.03 2.61
CA MET A 393 13.20 -0.82 3.99
C MET A 393 13.86 -2.07 4.60
N LYS A 394 13.36 -3.28 4.27
CA LYS A 394 13.96 -4.57 4.68
C LYS A 394 15.34 -4.78 4.04
N ALA A 395 15.50 -4.43 2.76
CA ALA A 395 16.76 -4.52 2.02
C ALA A 395 17.85 -3.59 2.59
N GLY A 396 17.47 -2.55 3.34
CA GLY A 396 18.41 -1.69 4.07
C GLY A 396 18.74 -0.37 3.38
N GLU A 397 17.86 0.16 2.55
CA GLU A 397 17.98 1.48 1.91
C GLU A 397 17.85 2.67 2.89
N GLY A 398 18.28 2.53 4.14
CA GLY A 398 18.08 3.55 5.17
C GLY A 398 18.86 3.35 6.47
N LYS A 399 20.12 2.91 6.41
CA LYS A 399 20.99 2.87 7.60
C LYS A 399 22.26 3.73 7.39
N PRO A 400 22.54 4.72 8.25
CA PRO A 400 23.87 5.34 8.29
C PRO A 400 24.89 4.30 8.81
N PRO A 401 26.13 4.26 8.27
CA PRO A 401 27.16 3.38 8.80
C PRO A 401 27.56 3.82 10.21
N THR A 402 27.76 2.84 11.09
CA THR A 402 28.46 3.03 12.36
C THR A 402 29.85 3.60 12.04
N PRO A 403 30.29 4.71 12.66
CA PRO A 403 31.64 5.20 12.44
C PRO A 403 32.64 4.10 12.84
N PRO A 404 33.76 3.95 12.10
CA PRO A 404 34.79 2.99 12.44
C PRO A 404 35.31 3.27 13.87
N PRO A 405 35.70 2.23 14.64
CA PRO A 405 36.23 2.43 15.98
C PRO A 405 37.50 3.29 15.91
N GLY A 406 37.44 4.45 16.58
CA GLY A 406 38.50 5.42 16.85
C GLY A 406 39.80 5.30 16.05
N GLY A 407 39.89 6.04 14.94
CA GLY A 407 41.16 6.58 14.46
C GLY A 407 41.36 7.97 15.06
N GLU A 408 42.54 8.25 15.61
CA GLU A 408 42.92 9.52 16.25
C GLU A 408 42.47 10.76 15.43
N PRO A 409 42.03 11.84 16.09
CA PRO A 409 41.66 13.06 15.38
C PRO A 409 42.88 13.64 14.66
N PRO A 410 42.74 14.15 13.42
CA PRO A 410 43.84 14.78 12.70
C PRO A 410 44.31 16.03 13.46
N LEU A 411 45.62 16.13 13.66
CA LEU A 411 46.30 17.29 14.22
C LEU A 411 45.88 18.57 13.47
N SER A 412 45.21 19.50 14.15
CA SER A 412 44.88 20.81 13.62
C SER A 412 46.14 21.54 13.11
N PRO A 413 46.09 22.24 11.97
CA PRO A 413 47.21 23.06 11.52
C PRO A 413 47.44 24.22 12.50
N ARG A 414 48.64 24.31 13.06
CA ARG A 414 49.08 25.43 13.89
C ARG A 414 49.15 26.70 13.05
N THR A 415 48.28 27.67 13.33
CA THR A 415 48.40 29.05 12.85
C THR A 415 49.65 29.69 13.47
N PRO A 416 50.57 30.31 12.70
CA PRO A 416 51.71 31.02 13.26
C PRO A 416 51.28 32.36 13.90
N PRO A 417 51.94 32.81 14.98
CA PRO A 417 51.54 34.03 15.68
C PRO A 417 52.00 35.29 14.92
N PRO A 418 51.24 36.40 15.00
CA PRO A 418 51.57 37.62 14.28
C PRO A 418 52.76 38.36 14.90
N ALA A 419 53.63 38.87 14.03
CA ALA A 419 54.81 39.63 14.37
C ALA A 419 54.47 41.02 14.92
N GLY A 420 55.00 41.31 16.12
CA GLY A 420 55.60 42.58 16.54
C GLY A 420 54.90 43.92 16.26
N ARG A 421 54.46 44.59 17.34
CA ARG A 421 54.61 46.05 17.49
C ARG A 421 55.38 46.36 18.78
N SER A 422 56.57 46.90 18.58
CA SER A 422 57.51 47.51 19.53
C SER A 422 56.94 48.77 20.20
N GLY A 423 56.96 48.85 21.54
CA GLY A 423 57.80 49.79 22.32
C GLY A 423 57.06 51.10 22.71
N PRO A 424 57.57 51.97 23.63
CA PRO A 424 58.93 51.99 24.20
C PRO A 424 59.09 52.37 25.71
N THR A 425 60.29 52.04 26.25
CA THR A 425 61.15 52.74 27.27
C THR A 425 60.65 53.02 28.72
N ARG A 426 61.27 52.47 29.80
CA ARG A 426 62.54 52.82 30.55
C ARG A 426 62.48 54.19 31.30
N PRO A 427 63.30 54.51 32.34
CA PRO A 427 64.42 53.82 33.03
C PRO A 427 64.21 53.81 34.59
N ALA A 428 65.09 53.40 35.51
CA ALA A 428 66.52 53.10 35.60
C ALA A 428 66.74 51.93 36.58
#